data_AF-A0A6C0LMP0-F1
#
_entry.id   AF-A0A6C0LMP0-F1
#
_cell.length_a   1.000
_cell.length_b   1.000
_cell.length_c   1.000
_cell.angle_alpha   90.00
_cell.angle_beta   90.00
_cell.angle_gamma   90.00
#
_symmetry.space_group_name_H-M   'P 1'
#
loop_
_entity.id
_entity.type
_entity.pdbx_description
1 polymer ?
#
loop_
_entity_poly.entity_id
_entity_poly.type
_entity_poly.pdbx_seq_one_letter_code
_entity_poly.pdbx_strand_id
1 'polypeptide(L)'
;MKIYVDHLSMSNLKLNKLDTYLISKNKKLELFSTEGLFVITDRNMFKVTILEENKTSYINHYIGHLNIIVDHSRIELKKIVTVPNEHLIVQNIEYTYKLSKNDDTTLVIHFTPKKTVFNVKGATYTKGATHTKGDTHTKGATATKDDLEVIDFYFETQEQNVNEDGFKNKIIKFLSLLSYI
;
A
#
# COMPACT_ATOMS: atom_id res chain seq x y z
N MET A 1 -12.48 -1.06 -4.54
CA MET A 1 -12.88 -1.74 -3.29
C MET A 1 -11.67 -2.50 -2.79
N LYS A 2 -11.38 -2.46 -1.49
CA LYS A 2 -10.32 -3.26 -0.89
C LYS A 2 -10.92 -4.48 -0.21
N ILE A 3 -10.27 -5.63 -0.34
CA ILE A 3 -10.73 -6.89 0.22
C ILE A 3 -9.59 -7.51 1.00
N TYR A 4 -9.83 -7.74 2.28
CA TYR A 4 -8.88 -8.35 3.20
C TYR A 4 -9.33 -9.78 3.50
N VAL A 5 -8.36 -10.68 3.56
CA VAL A 5 -8.59 -12.04 4.09
C VAL A 5 -8.38 -11.98 5.58
N ASP A 6 -9.42 -12.35 6.32
CA ASP A 6 -9.40 -12.24 7.77
C ASP A 6 -8.38 -13.20 8.40
N HIS A 7 -7.80 -12.77 9.52
CA HIS A 7 -6.79 -13.50 10.31
C HIS A 7 -5.54 -13.94 9.55
N LEU A 8 -5.24 -13.35 8.39
CA LEU A 8 -4.04 -13.69 7.64
C LEU A 8 -2.79 -13.03 8.27
N SER A 9 -1.85 -13.85 8.74
CA SER A 9 -0.61 -13.33 9.31
C SER A 9 0.38 -12.88 8.23
N MET A 10 0.76 -11.61 8.29
CA MET A 10 1.76 -11.01 7.38
C MET A 10 3.17 -11.58 7.59
N SER A 11 3.50 -12.08 8.79
CA SER A 11 4.84 -12.59 9.12
C SER A 11 5.24 -13.83 8.33
N ASN A 12 4.27 -14.56 7.77
CA ASN A 12 4.47 -15.87 7.15
C ASN A 12 4.39 -15.84 5.62
N LEU A 13 4.21 -14.66 5.02
CA LEU A 13 4.00 -14.50 3.58
C LEU A 13 5.26 -14.88 2.78
N LYS A 14 5.15 -15.89 1.92
CA LYS A 14 6.22 -16.27 0.98
C LYS A 14 6.03 -15.55 -0.36
N LEU A 15 6.81 -14.49 -0.57
CA LEU A 15 6.64 -13.58 -1.70
C LEU A 15 7.43 -13.97 -2.96
N ASN A 16 8.27 -15.01 -2.90
CA ASN A 16 9.15 -15.42 -4.00
C ASN A 16 8.38 -15.95 -5.23
N LYS A 17 7.22 -16.59 -5.02
CA LYS A 17 6.39 -17.09 -6.12
C LYS A 17 5.58 -15.99 -6.83
N LEU A 18 5.52 -14.79 -6.27
CA LEU A 18 4.75 -13.69 -6.83
C LEU A 18 5.51 -12.86 -7.87
N ASP A 19 6.84 -12.98 -7.94
CA ASP A 19 7.66 -12.07 -8.74
C ASP A 19 7.31 -12.12 -10.25
N THR A 20 6.83 -13.27 -10.76
CA THR A 20 6.36 -13.41 -12.16
C THR A 20 5.04 -12.70 -12.45
N TYR A 21 4.30 -12.30 -11.41
CA TYR A 21 2.99 -11.65 -11.52
C TYR A 21 3.06 -10.15 -11.23
N LEU A 22 4.24 -9.61 -10.93
CA LEU A 22 4.44 -8.20 -10.58
C LEU A 22 4.20 -7.32 -11.81
N ILE A 23 3.30 -6.33 -11.68
CA ILE A 23 2.98 -5.38 -12.76
C ILE A 23 3.46 -3.96 -12.47
N SER A 24 3.61 -3.59 -11.21
CA SER A 24 4.10 -2.27 -10.83
C SER A 24 4.79 -2.28 -9.46
N LYS A 25 5.74 -1.36 -9.32
CA LYS A 25 6.44 -1.03 -8.08
C LYS A 25 6.45 0.47 -7.93
N ASN A 26 5.71 0.97 -6.95
CA ASN A 26 5.54 2.40 -6.72
C ASN A 26 6.16 2.77 -5.37
N LYS A 27 7.06 3.75 -5.37
CA LYS A 27 7.54 4.37 -4.12
C LYS A 27 6.60 5.52 -3.75
N LYS A 28 6.23 5.59 -2.48
CA LYS A 28 5.36 6.64 -1.93
C LYS A 28 6.00 7.17 -0.65
N LEU A 29 5.91 8.48 -0.45
CA LEU A 29 6.18 9.09 0.85
C LEU A 29 4.86 9.53 1.44
N GLU A 30 4.58 9.07 2.64
CA GLU A 30 3.44 9.52 3.43
C GLU A 30 3.93 10.54 4.44
N LEU A 31 3.26 11.69 4.46
CA LEU A 31 3.53 12.78 5.37
C LEU A 31 2.36 12.91 6.33
N PHE A 32 2.62 12.64 7.60
CA PHE A 32 1.65 12.81 8.68
C PHE A 32 1.88 14.17 9.32
N SER A 33 0.95 15.11 9.14
CA SER A 33 1.01 16.42 9.76
C SER A 33 -0.27 16.71 10.55
N THR A 34 -0.24 17.80 11.31
CA THR A 34 -1.44 18.34 11.97
C THR A 34 -2.51 18.80 10.99
N GLU A 35 -2.15 19.05 9.73
CA GLU A 35 -3.08 19.43 8.65
C GLU A 35 -3.72 18.22 7.94
N GLY A 36 -3.27 17.00 8.27
CA GLY A 36 -3.78 15.74 7.73
C GLY A 36 -2.70 14.85 7.12
N LEU A 37 -3.15 13.88 6.32
CA LEU A 37 -2.29 12.95 5.60
C LEU A 37 -2.02 13.46 4.18
N PHE A 38 -0.76 13.37 3.77
CA PHE A 38 -0.33 13.71 2.43
C PHE A 38 0.49 12.57 1.83
N VAL A 39 0.37 12.39 0.52
CA VAL A 39 1.11 11.37 -0.23
C VAL A 39 1.89 12.04 -1.33
N ILE A 40 3.21 11.80 -1.35
CA ILE A 40 4.09 12.18 -2.44
C ILE A 40 4.41 10.94 -3.25
N THR A 41 4.17 11.04 -4.56
CA THR A 41 4.58 10.10 -5.60
C THR A 41 5.62 10.78 -6.48
N ASP A 42 6.28 10.03 -7.36
CA ASP A 42 7.38 10.53 -8.22
C ASP A 42 7.06 11.84 -8.97
N ARG A 43 5.79 12.13 -9.24
CA ARG A 43 5.39 13.28 -10.08
C ARG A 43 4.47 14.28 -9.37
N ASN A 44 3.84 13.88 -8.28
CA ASN A 44 2.73 14.64 -7.70
C ASN A 44 2.66 14.45 -6.20
N MET A 45 2.19 15.50 -5.53
CA MET A 45 1.81 15.48 -4.13
C MET A 45 0.31 15.67 -4.01
N PHE A 46 -0.28 14.91 -3.09
CA PHE A 46 -1.72 14.92 -2.84
C PHE A 46 -1.99 15.08 -1.36
N LYS A 47 -3.01 15.86 -1.01
CA LYS A 47 -3.68 15.78 0.29
C LYS A 47 -4.73 14.68 0.21
N VAL A 48 -4.71 13.77 1.19
CA VAL A 48 -5.67 12.68 1.30
C VAL A 48 -6.85 13.14 2.15
N THR A 49 -8.06 13.00 1.61
CA THR A 49 -9.31 13.22 2.33
C THR A 49 -10.10 11.93 2.35
N ILE A 50 -10.59 11.52 3.52
CA ILE A 50 -11.51 10.37 3.64
C ILE A 50 -12.93 10.92 3.46
N LEU A 51 -13.64 10.44 2.43
CA LEU A 51 -15.01 10.87 2.13
C LEU A 51 -16.05 10.01 2.84
N GLU A 52 -15.85 8.70 2.81
CA GLU A 52 -16.70 7.69 3.45
C GLU A 52 -15.78 6.78 4.26
N GLU A 53 -15.88 6.84 5.59
CA GLU A 53 -15.05 6.05 6.51
C GLU A 53 -15.79 4.80 6.99
N ASN A 54 -15.06 3.72 7.25
CA ASN A 54 -15.53 2.52 7.94
C ASN A 54 -16.74 1.83 7.27
N LYS A 55 -16.90 1.99 5.96
CA LYS A 55 -17.94 1.31 5.19
C LYS A 55 -17.48 -0.10 4.84
N THR A 56 -17.48 -0.97 5.84
CA THR A 56 -17.01 -2.35 5.72
C THR A 56 -18.16 -3.34 5.77
N SER A 57 -18.02 -4.46 5.06
CA SER A 57 -18.89 -5.62 5.20
C SER A 57 -18.05 -6.86 5.45
N TYR A 58 -18.62 -7.83 6.15
CA TYR A 58 -17.92 -9.04 6.57
C TYR A 58 -18.63 -10.27 6.01
N ILE A 59 -17.89 -11.14 5.36
CA ILE A 59 -18.42 -12.34 4.71
C ILE A 59 -17.74 -13.57 5.32
N ASN A 60 -18.53 -14.34 6.08
CA ASN A 60 -18.10 -15.58 6.69
C ASN A 60 -18.08 -16.73 5.69
N HIS A 61 -17.18 -17.70 5.91
CA HIS A 61 -17.09 -18.93 5.10
C HIS A 61 -17.03 -18.67 3.60
N TYR A 62 -16.29 -17.62 3.23
CA TYR A 62 -16.20 -17.12 1.88
C TYR A 62 -15.55 -18.15 0.94
N ILE A 63 -14.45 -18.75 1.38
CA ILE A 63 -13.79 -19.91 0.75
C ILE A 63 -13.48 -20.93 1.85
N GLY A 64 -14.30 -21.98 1.96
CA GLY A 64 -14.16 -22.96 3.04
C GLY A 64 -14.30 -22.28 4.41
N HIS A 65 -13.20 -22.23 5.17
CA HIS A 65 -13.14 -21.58 6.49
C HIS A 65 -12.59 -20.15 6.44
N LEU A 66 -12.20 -19.64 5.28
CA LEU A 66 -11.69 -18.28 5.13
C LEU A 66 -12.83 -17.28 5.17
N ASN A 67 -12.67 -16.24 5.98
CA ASN A 67 -13.57 -15.09 5.99
C ASN A 67 -12.89 -13.91 5.27
N ILE A 68 -13.70 -12.98 4.76
CA ILE A 68 -13.18 -11.75 4.15
C ILE A 68 -13.86 -10.51 4.72
N ILE A 69 -13.10 -9.42 4.75
CA ILE A 69 -13.58 -8.07 5.05
C ILE A 69 -13.54 -7.28 3.74
N VAL A 70 -14.66 -6.70 3.35
CA VAL A 70 -14.79 -5.88 2.16
C VAL A 70 -14.90 -4.43 2.59
N ASP A 71 -13.90 -3.63 2.25
CA ASP A 71 -13.81 -2.21 2.56
C ASP A 71 -14.22 -1.37 1.34
N HIS A 72 -15.35 -0.67 1.50
CA HIS A 72 -15.93 0.24 0.53
C HIS A 72 -15.60 1.71 0.83
N SER A 73 -14.69 1.99 1.76
CA SER A 73 -14.26 3.33 2.11
C SER A 73 -13.72 4.06 0.87
N ARG A 74 -13.97 5.37 0.80
CA ARG A 74 -13.60 6.20 -0.34
C ARG A 74 -12.65 7.30 0.10
N ILE A 75 -11.51 7.37 -0.56
CA ILE A 75 -10.54 8.43 -0.40
C ILE A 75 -10.55 9.34 -1.63
N GLU A 76 -10.35 10.63 -1.39
CA GLU A 76 -10.11 11.62 -2.43
C GLU A 76 -8.67 12.10 -2.33
N LEU A 77 -8.01 12.21 -3.48
CA LEU A 77 -6.66 12.74 -3.61
C LEU A 77 -6.72 14.11 -4.26
N LYS A 78 -6.55 15.17 -3.44
CA LYS A 78 -6.48 16.53 -3.95
C LYS A 78 -5.04 16.90 -4.24
N LYS A 79 -4.71 17.17 -5.50
CA LYS A 79 -3.36 17.61 -5.88
C LYS A 79 -3.01 18.94 -5.21
N ILE A 80 -1.81 19.01 -4.63
CA ILE A 80 -1.27 20.20 -3.98
C ILE A 80 0.18 20.45 -4.42
N VAL A 81 0.71 21.62 -4.07
CA VAL A 81 2.06 22.05 -4.48
C VAL A 81 2.96 22.44 -3.32
N THR A 82 2.43 22.50 -2.10
CA THR A 82 3.16 22.90 -0.88
C THR A 82 3.18 21.76 0.14
N VAL A 83 4.36 21.50 0.72
CA VAL A 83 4.54 20.51 1.79
C VAL A 83 4.15 21.17 3.12
N PRO A 84 3.45 20.47 4.04
CA PRO A 84 3.17 21.00 5.38
C PRO A 84 4.46 21.28 6.16
N ASN A 85 4.49 22.30 7.02
CA ASN A 85 5.71 22.73 7.71
C ASN A 85 6.23 21.74 8.76
N GLU A 86 5.31 21.10 9.51
CA GLU A 86 5.65 20.11 10.54
C GLU A 86 5.03 18.76 10.14
N HIS A 87 5.86 17.76 9.90
CA HIS A 87 5.37 16.45 9.49
C HIS A 87 6.35 15.33 9.83
N LEU A 88 5.79 14.12 9.99
CA LEU A 88 6.54 12.87 10.01
C LEU A 88 6.55 12.29 8.60
N ILE A 89 7.71 11.83 8.14
CA ILE A 89 7.84 11.18 6.84
C ILE A 89 7.96 9.67 7.05
N VAL A 90 7.09 8.93 6.38
CA VAL A 90 7.17 7.47 6.26
C VAL A 90 7.35 7.13 4.79
N GLN A 91 8.36 6.32 4.48
CA GLN A 91 8.56 5.81 3.14
C GLN A 91 7.87 4.44 3.01
N ASN A 92 6.96 4.33 2.05
CA ASN A 92 6.29 3.10 1.71
C ASN A 92 6.60 2.69 0.26
N ILE A 93 6.55 1.39 0.02
CA ILE A 93 6.70 0.80 -1.30
C ILE A 93 5.49 -0.08 -1.54
N GLU A 94 4.78 0.17 -2.64
CA GLU A 94 3.60 -0.60 -3.04
C GLU A 94 3.98 -1.49 -4.22
N TYR A 95 3.75 -2.80 -4.09
CA TYR A 95 3.85 -3.75 -5.17
C TYR A 95 2.44 -4.19 -5.58
N THR A 96 2.14 -4.14 -6.87
CA THR A 96 0.87 -4.62 -7.41
C THR A 96 1.10 -5.82 -8.30
N TYR A 97 0.31 -6.87 -8.09
CA TYR A 97 0.40 -8.15 -8.77
C TYR A 97 -0.90 -8.50 -9.48
N LYS A 98 -0.78 -9.23 -10.59
CA LYS A 98 -1.90 -9.62 -11.42
C LYS A 98 -1.70 -11.01 -12.03
N LEU A 99 -2.71 -11.90 -11.95
CA LEU A 99 -2.60 -13.28 -12.45
C LEU A 99 -2.49 -13.34 -13.98
N SER A 100 -3.17 -12.43 -14.68
CA SER A 100 -3.11 -12.24 -16.12
C SER A 100 -3.29 -10.77 -16.48
N LYS A 101 -2.87 -10.37 -17.69
CA LYS A 101 -2.99 -8.97 -18.14
C LYS A 101 -4.43 -8.44 -18.13
N ASN A 102 -5.42 -9.31 -18.31
CA ASN A 102 -6.83 -8.95 -18.49
C ASN A 102 -7.67 -9.07 -17.22
N ASP A 103 -7.12 -9.56 -16.11
CA ASP A 103 -7.88 -9.61 -14.86
C ASP A 103 -8.29 -8.21 -14.39
N ASP A 104 -9.38 -8.09 -13.67
CA ASP A 104 -9.81 -6.87 -12.97
C ASP A 104 -9.32 -6.83 -11.52
N THR A 105 -8.83 -7.97 -11.03
CA THR A 105 -8.40 -8.18 -9.67
C THR A 105 -6.89 -8.08 -9.56
N THR A 106 -6.41 -7.31 -8.60
CA THR A 106 -5.00 -7.21 -8.25
C THR A 106 -4.78 -7.57 -6.79
N LEU A 107 -3.63 -8.15 -6.50
CA LEU A 107 -3.09 -8.23 -5.15
C LEU A 107 -2.17 -7.03 -4.94
N VAL A 108 -2.39 -6.26 -3.89
CA VAL A 108 -1.57 -5.12 -3.50
C VAL A 108 -0.88 -5.45 -2.18
N ILE A 109 0.43 -5.25 -2.13
CA ILE A 109 1.22 -5.43 -0.92
C ILE A 109 2.01 -4.15 -0.65
N HIS A 110 1.84 -3.61 0.55
CA HIS A 110 2.57 -2.44 1.02
C HIS A 110 3.72 -2.87 1.93
N PHE A 111 4.86 -2.23 1.69
CA PHE A 111 6.07 -2.44 2.43
C PHE A 111 6.56 -1.14 3.05
N THR A 112 7.13 -1.24 4.24
CA THR A 112 8.00 -0.20 4.78
C THR A 112 9.42 -0.74 4.92
N PRO A 113 10.47 0.05 4.68
CA PRO A 113 11.81 -0.36 5.06
C PRO A 113 11.92 -0.51 6.57
N LYS A 114 12.68 -1.51 7.06
CA LYS A 114 12.86 -1.79 8.50
C LYS A 114 13.52 -0.65 9.31
N LYS A 115 13.96 0.44 8.65
CA LYS A 115 14.69 1.57 9.25
C LYS A 115 14.28 2.92 8.64
N THR A 116 13.03 3.38 8.78
CA THR A 116 12.60 4.60 8.04
C THR A 116 11.58 5.54 8.72
N VAL A 117 11.64 5.74 10.04
CA VAL A 117 10.94 6.91 10.62
C VAL A 117 11.90 8.09 10.68
N PHE A 118 11.67 9.11 9.85
CA PHE A 118 12.40 10.38 9.90
C PHE A 118 11.51 11.46 10.52
N ASN A 119 11.95 12.02 11.65
CA ASN A 119 11.29 13.16 12.27
C ASN A 119 11.89 14.45 11.69
N VAL A 120 11.11 15.19 10.92
CA VAL A 120 11.58 16.43 10.29
C VAL A 120 10.84 17.62 10.94
N LYS A 121 11.51 18.30 11.87
CA LYS A 121 11.05 19.60 12.37
C LYS A 121 11.71 20.72 11.55
N GLY A 122 10.91 21.49 10.82
CA GLY A 122 11.34 22.78 10.26
C GLY A 122 12.01 22.76 8.88
N ALA A 123 11.84 21.71 8.07
CA ALA A 123 12.40 21.69 6.72
C ALA A 123 11.54 22.50 5.73
N THR A 124 12.09 23.62 5.26
CA THR A 124 11.57 24.38 4.13
C THR A 124 12.01 23.72 2.82
N TYR A 125 11.09 23.03 2.15
CA TYR A 125 11.33 22.46 0.82
C TYR A 125 11.08 23.50 -0.27
N THR A 126 12.01 24.44 -0.45
CA THR A 126 12.01 25.35 -1.61
C THR A 126 12.71 24.68 -2.80
N LYS A 127 12.03 24.66 -3.94
CA LYS A 127 12.54 24.16 -5.22
C LYS A 127 13.85 24.86 -5.58
N GLY A 128 14.99 24.21 -5.33
CA GLY A 128 16.34 24.72 -5.60
C GLY A 128 17.26 24.93 -4.38
N ALA A 129 16.85 24.60 -3.15
CA ALA A 129 17.70 24.77 -1.97
C ALA A 129 18.76 23.67 -1.81
N THR A 130 20.02 24.10 -1.71
CA THR A 130 21.20 23.32 -1.33
C THR A 130 21.03 22.69 0.05
N HIS A 131 21.32 21.39 0.15
CA HIS A 131 21.26 20.59 1.38
C HIS A 131 22.05 21.24 2.52
N THR A 132 21.36 21.67 3.58
CA THR A 132 22.01 22.12 4.81
C THR A 132 22.53 20.91 5.58
N LYS A 133 23.82 20.98 5.89
CA LYS A 133 24.68 19.99 6.54
C LYS A 133 24.14 19.58 7.92
N GLY A 134 23.29 18.54 7.95
CA GLY A 134 22.74 17.96 9.19
C GLY A 134 21.88 16.73 8.94
N ASP A 135 21.24 16.65 7.77
CA ASP A 135 20.45 15.47 7.41
C ASP A 135 21.35 14.35 6.91
N THR A 136 21.41 13.25 7.66
CA THR A 136 21.87 11.95 7.15
C THR A 136 20.90 11.47 6.08
N HIS A 137 21.00 12.07 4.89
CA HIS A 137 20.47 11.49 3.68
C HIS A 137 21.35 10.29 3.31
N THR A 138 20.93 9.09 3.69
CA THR A 138 21.41 7.89 3.01
C THR A 138 20.91 7.95 1.57
N LYS A 139 21.72 8.59 0.73
CA LYS A 139 21.59 8.67 -0.70
C LYS A 139 21.44 7.25 -1.26
N GLY A 140 20.24 6.93 -1.75
CA GLY A 140 20.02 5.79 -2.65
C GLY A 140 20.41 4.41 -2.12
N ALA A 141 20.08 4.06 -0.88
CA ALA A 141 20.08 2.66 -0.51
C ALA A 141 18.94 1.96 -1.28
N THR A 142 19.30 1.16 -2.27
CA THR A 142 18.38 0.24 -2.94
C THR A 142 18.00 -0.83 -1.91
N ALA A 143 16.94 -0.58 -1.14
CA ALA A 143 16.44 -1.56 -0.18
C ALA A 143 16.18 -2.87 -0.94
N THR A 144 16.87 -3.93 -0.53
CA THR A 144 16.60 -5.28 -1.03
C THR A 144 15.28 -5.76 -0.43
N LYS A 145 14.65 -6.78 -1.02
CA LYS A 145 13.36 -7.31 -0.53
C LYS A 145 13.46 -7.78 0.94
N ASP A 146 14.65 -8.15 1.39
CA ASP A 146 14.95 -8.58 2.77
C ASP A 146 14.98 -7.41 3.78
N ASP A 147 15.16 -6.18 3.30
CA ASP A 147 15.14 -4.96 4.12
C ASP A 147 13.74 -4.37 4.30
N LEU A 148 12.73 -5.02 3.70
CA LEU A 148 11.34 -4.58 3.71
C LEU A 148 10.52 -5.41 4.70
N GLU A 149 9.55 -4.75 5.33
CA GLU A 149 8.54 -5.36 6.18
C GLU A 149 7.17 -5.12 5.54
N VAL A 150 6.36 -6.18 5.46
CA VAL A 150 4.98 -6.08 4.98
C VAL A 150 4.16 -5.38 6.06
N ILE A 151 3.53 -4.26 5.70
CA ILE A 151 2.69 -3.48 6.63
C ILE A 151 1.20 -3.60 6.33
N ASP A 152 0.85 -3.95 5.09
CA ASP A 152 -0.52 -4.15 4.65
C ASP A 152 -0.53 -5.02 3.38
N PHE A 153 -1.60 -5.78 3.19
CA PHE A 153 -1.88 -6.44 1.93
C PHE A 153 -3.40 -6.64 1.75
N TYR A 154 -3.87 -6.46 0.52
CA TYR A 154 -5.29 -6.59 0.19
C TYR A 154 -5.47 -6.88 -1.29
N PHE A 155 -6.67 -7.33 -1.66
CA PHE A 155 -7.09 -7.42 -3.05
C PHE A 155 -7.86 -6.17 -3.45
N GLU A 156 -7.59 -5.65 -4.65
CA GLU A 156 -8.43 -4.64 -5.28
C GLU A 156 -9.16 -5.23 -6.46
N THR A 157 -10.43 -4.85 -6.61
CA THR A 157 -11.22 -5.19 -7.79
C THR A 157 -12.23 -4.08 -8.11
N GLN A 158 -12.63 -4.03 -9.37
CA GLN A 158 -13.77 -3.24 -9.87
C GLN A 158 -15.06 -4.09 -9.94
N GLU A 159 -14.97 -5.40 -9.73
CA GLU A 159 -16.14 -6.28 -9.67
C GLU A 159 -17.05 -5.85 -8.51
N GLN A 160 -18.34 -5.70 -8.78
CA GLN A 160 -19.32 -5.34 -7.75
C GLN A 160 -19.72 -6.54 -6.89
N ASN A 161 -19.64 -7.74 -7.44
CA ASN A 161 -20.06 -8.97 -6.78
C ASN A 161 -18.85 -9.82 -6.41
N VAL A 162 -18.35 -9.64 -5.19
CA VAL A 162 -17.23 -10.44 -4.68
C VAL A 162 -17.59 -11.91 -4.46
N ASN A 163 -18.85 -12.34 -4.54
CA ASN A 163 -19.21 -13.73 -4.30
C ASN A 163 -19.10 -14.64 -5.53
N GLU A 164 -18.74 -14.09 -6.70
CA GLU A 164 -18.59 -14.88 -7.92
C GLU A 164 -17.42 -15.86 -7.84
N ASP A 165 -17.64 -17.06 -8.39
CA ASP A 165 -16.64 -18.14 -8.38
C ASP A 165 -15.34 -17.73 -9.08
N GLY A 166 -15.44 -16.92 -10.13
CA GLY A 166 -14.28 -16.36 -10.82
C GLY A 166 -13.37 -15.58 -9.88
N PHE A 167 -13.93 -14.70 -9.07
CA PHE A 167 -13.20 -13.88 -8.11
C PHE A 167 -12.63 -14.72 -6.95
N LYS A 168 -13.43 -15.66 -6.41
CA LYS A 168 -12.96 -16.61 -5.39
C LYS A 168 -11.75 -17.40 -5.86
N ASN A 169 -11.79 -17.93 -7.09
CA ASN A 169 -10.70 -18.69 -7.68
C ASN A 169 -9.42 -17.84 -7.85
N LYS A 170 -9.55 -16.55 -8.17
CA LYS A 170 -8.40 -15.62 -8.22
C LYS A 170 -7.79 -15.44 -6.83
N ILE A 171 -8.59 -15.25 -5.78
CA ILE A 171 -8.10 -15.15 -4.39
C ILE A 171 -7.37 -16.43 -3.99
N ILE A 172 -7.96 -17.61 -4.20
CA ILE A 172 -7.34 -18.93 -3.91
C ILE A 172 -5.98 -19.03 -4.60
N LYS A 173 -5.90 -18.66 -5.88
CA LYS A 173 -4.65 -18.73 -6.62
C LYS A 173 -3.57 -17.83 -6.03
N PHE A 174 -3.91 -16.60 -5.64
CA PHE A 174 -2.94 -15.73 -4.95
C PHE A 174 -2.54 -16.27 -3.57
N LEU A 175 -3.48 -16.77 -2.78
CA LEU A 175 -3.20 -17.34 -1.45
C LEU A 175 -2.29 -18.56 -1.52
N SER A 176 -2.44 -19.42 -2.53
CA SER A 176 -1.53 -20.56 -2.74
C SER A 176 -0.13 -20.12 -3.18
N LEU A 177 -0.01 -19.04 -3.96
CA LEU A 177 1.29 -18.43 -4.28
C LEU A 177 1.96 -17.84 -3.03
N LEU A 178 1.18 -17.27 -2.11
CA LEU A 178 1.64 -16.82 -0.80
C LEU A 178 1.95 -17.98 0.17
N SER A 179 1.68 -19.22 -0.24
CA SER A 179 1.83 -20.44 0.57
C SER A 179 0.98 -20.45 1.84
N TYR A 180 -0.21 -19.85 1.75
CA TYR A 180 -1.18 -19.77 2.85
C TYR A 180 -2.19 -20.92 2.82
N ILE A 181 -2.49 -21.43 1.63
CA ILE A 181 -3.35 -22.60 1.37
C ILE A 181 -2.65 -23.58 0.43
#